data_AF-A0A450XCC9-F1
#
_entry.id   AF-A0A450XCC9-F1
#
_cell.length_a   1.000
_cell.length_b   1.000
_cell.length_c   1.000
_cell.angle_alpha   90.00
_cell.angle_beta   90.00
_cell.angle_gamma   90.00
#
_symmetry.space_group_name_H-M   'P 1'
#
loop_
_entity.id
_entity.type
_entity.pdbx_description
1 polymer ?
#
loop_
_entity_poly.entity_id
_entity_poly.type
_entity_poly.pdbx_seq_one_letter_code
_entity_poly.pdbx_strand_id
1 'polypeptide(L)' 'MPQIEKIKEEIGWLKVTFALLVAIDASLIGWFVPNFYEIPVFLILSAIFIVALVTWVIIDINRRAYKKIQKLGEL' A
#
# COMPACT_ATOMS: atom_id res chain seq x y z
N MET A 1 -18.68 8.94 -20.82
CA MET A 1 -19.72 8.02 -20.31
C MET A 1 -19.57 7.93 -18.79
N PRO A 2 -20.64 8.12 -18.00
CA PRO A 2 -20.55 8.26 -16.54
C PRO A 2 -19.89 7.07 -15.81
N GLN A 3 -19.95 5.87 -16.37
CA GLN A 3 -19.28 4.69 -15.79
C GLN A 3 -17.75 4.76 -15.91
N ILE A 4 -17.22 5.27 -17.02
CA ILE A 4 -15.77 5.40 -17.26
C ILE A 4 -15.16 6.43 -16.30
N GLU A 5 -15.85 7.55 -16.07
CA GLU A 5 -15.42 8.59 -15.13
C GLU A 5 -15.38 8.06 -13.69
N LYS A 6 -16.42 7.33 -13.28
CA LYS A 6 -16.46 6.70 -11.95
C LYS A 6 -15.31 5.70 -11.74
N ILE A 7 -15.02 4.85 -12.73
CA ILE A 7 -13.90 3.89 -12.61
C ILE A 7 -12.55 4.61 -12.56
N LYS A 8 -12.37 5.70 -13.34
CA LYS A 8 -11.15 6.53 -13.26
C LYS A 8 -10.96 7.15 -11.89
N GLU A 9 -12.03 7.66 -11.28
CA GLU A 9 -11.98 8.24 -9.93
C GLU A 9 -11.60 7.17 -8.89
N GLU A 10 -12.21 5.98 -8.95
CA GLU A 10 -11.86 4.86 -8.07
C GLU A 10 -10.39 4.42 -8.21
N ILE A 11 -9.85 4.40 -9.44
CA ILE A 11 -8.40 4.14 -9.66
C ILE A 11 -7.55 5.26 -9.07
N GLY A 12 -8.00 6.52 -9.18
CA GLY A 12 -7.34 7.68 -8.56
C GLY A 12 -7.19 7.50 -7.05
N TRP A 13 -8.27 7.12 -6.36
CA TRP A 13 -8.24 6.82 -4.93
C TRP A 13 -7.30 5.66 -4.58
N LEU A 14 -7.30 4.58 -5.37
CA LEU A 14 -6.39 3.44 -5.16
C LEU A 14 -4.91 3.85 -5.30
N LYS A 15 -4.57 4.75 -6.23
CA LYS A 15 -3.19 5.28 -6.36
C LYS A 15 -2.75 6.09 -5.15
N VAL A 16 -3.64 6.93 -4.60
CA VAL A 16 -3.35 7.72 -3.39
C VAL A 16 -3.09 6.79 -2.21
N THR A 17 -3.95 5.78 -2.00
CA THR A 17 -3.76 4.81 -0.91
C THR A 17 -2.46 4.02 -1.08
N PHE A 18 -2.13 3.59 -2.32
CA PHE A 18 -0.87 2.92 -2.60
C PHE A 18 0.35 3.77 -2.21
N ALA A 19 0.38 5.04 -2.66
CA ALA A 19 1.48 5.95 -2.35
C ALA A 19 1.64 6.18 -0.84
N LEU A 20 0.51 6.31 -0.12
CA LEU A 20 0.52 6.48 1.34
C LEU A 20 1.09 5.25 2.05
N LEU A 21 0.71 4.04 1.64
CA LEU A 21 1.23 2.80 2.25
C LEU A 21 2.73 2.64 2.02
N VAL A 22 3.22 2.97 0.82
CA VAL A 22 4.67 2.98 0.52
C VAL A 22 5.41 4.00 1.41
N ALA A 23 4.82 5.18 1.64
CA ALA A 23 5.41 6.19 2.53
C ALA A 23 5.45 5.72 3.99
N ILE A 24 4.44 4.98 4.45
CA ILE A 24 4.41 4.37 5.78
C ILE A 24 5.54 3.35 5.92
N ASP A 25 5.71 2.44 4.95
CA ASP A 25 6.80 1.46 4.98
C ASP A 25 8.18 2.13 5.00
N ALA A 26 8.40 3.13 4.13
CA ALA A 26 9.66 3.88 4.10
C ALA A 26 9.94 4.59 5.44
N SER A 27 8.90 5.13 6.09
CA SER A 27 9.00 5.80 7.39
C SER A 27 9.32 4.81 8.51
N LEU A 28 8.70 3.63 8.49
CA LEU A 28 8.96 2.55 9.43
C LEU A 28 10.40 2.05 9.34
N ILE A 29 10.87 1.82 8.11
CA ILE A 29 12.27 1.43 7.85
C ILE A 29 13.23 2.54 8.30
N GLY A 30 12.94 3.80 7.98
CA GLY A 30 13.76 4.95 8.36
C GLY A 30 13.86 5.14 9.87
N TRP A 31 12.79 4.89 10.62
CA TRP A 31 12.82 4.90 12.08
C TRP A 31 13.57 3.71 12.67
N PHE A 32 13.49 2.54 12.02
CA PHE A 32 14.06 1.30 12.52
C PHE A 32 15.59 1.26 12.43
N VAL A 33 16.17 1.76 11.33
CA VAL A 33 17.63 1.74 11.08
C VAL A 33 18.46 2.31 12.23
N PRO A 34 18.21 3.54 12.75
CA PRO A 34 19.03 4.10 13.81
C PRO A 34 18.78 3.47 15.19
N ASN A 35 17.60 2.92 15.44
CA ASN A 35 17.21 2.43 16.75
C ASN A 35 17.45 0.92 16.95
N PHE A 36 17.93 0.21 15.93
CA PHE A 36 18.00 -1.25 15.88
C PHE A 36 18.67 -1.91 17.10
N TYR A 37 19.73 -1.30 17.65
CA TYR A 37 20.51 -1.86 18.75
C TYR A 37 19.89 -1.64 20.14
N GLU A 38 18.95 -0.69 20.27
CA GLU A 38 18.33 -0.33 21.56
C GLU A 38 16.92 -0.91 21.73
N ILE A 39 16.36 -1.52 20.67
CA ILE A 39 14.98 -1.97 20.64
C ILE A 39 14.85 -3.44 21.12
N PRO A 40 13.89 -3.76 22.00
CA PRO A 40 13.59 -5.14 22.37
C PRO A 40 13.05 -5.97 21.19
N VAL A 41 13.40 -7.27 21.17
CA VAL A 41 13.08 -8.19 20.07
C VAL A 41 11.58 -8.22 19.69
N PHE A 42 10.67 -8.03 20.64
CA PHE A 42 9.24 -8.00 20.37
C PHE A 42 8.83 -6.82 19.47
N LEU A 43 9.47 -5.66 19.62
CA LEU A 43 9.21 -4.48 18.78
C LEU A 43 9.69 -4.73 17.34
N ILE A 44 10.83 -5.41 17.18
CA ILE A 44 11.34 -5.84 15.87
C ILE A 44 10.34 -6.78 15.17
N LEU A 45 9.85 -7.80 15.88
CA LEU A 45 8.84 -8.72 15.34
C LEU A 45 7.54 -7.98 14.98
N SER A 46 7.12 -7.02 15.79
CA SER A 46 5.93 -6.21 15.51
C SER A 46 6.11 -5.34 14.27
N ALA A 47 7.30 -4.75 14.06
CA ALA A 47 7.60 -3.93 12.89
C ALA A 47 7.60 -4.78 11.62
N ILE A 48 8.22 -5.96 11.64
CA ILE A 48 8.19 -6.91 10.51
C ILE A 48 6.75 -7.32 10.20
N PHE A 49 5.95 -7.61 11.23
CA PHE A 49 4.55 -7.99 11.05
C PHE A 49 3.73 -6.85 10.42
N ILE A 50 3.93 -5.60 10.88
CA ILE A 50 3.26 -4.42 10.32
C ILE A 50 3.65 -4.23 8.85
N VAL A 51 4.94 -4.29 8.52
CA VAL A 51 5.42 -4.15 7.13
C VAL A 51 4.83 -5.25 6.24
N ALA A 52 4.77 -6.49 6.71
CA ALA A 52 4.14 -7.59 5.97
C ALA A 52 2.64 -7.34 5.73
N LEU A 53 1.93 -6.81 6.73
CA LEU A 53 0.52 -6.47 6.64
C LEU A 53 0.29 -5.31 5.65
N VAL A 54 1.08 -4.23 5.74
CA VAL A 54 1.04 -3.08 4.82
C VAL A 54 1.32 -3.55 3.39
N THR A 55 2.35 -4.38 3.20
CA THR A 55 2.68 -4.98 1.91
C THR A 55 1.53 -5.82 1.34
N TRP A 56 0.85 -6.61 2.17
CA TRP A 56 -0.34 -7.34 1.72
C TRP A 56 -1.41 -6.37 1.22
N VAL A 57 -1.74 -5.33 1.99
CA VAL A 57 -2.75 -4.34 1.61
C VAL A 57 -2.38 -3.65 0.30
N ILE A 58 -1.10 -3.33 0.10
CA ILE A 58 -0.56 -2.80 -1.17
C ILE A 58 -0.87 -3.75 -2.33
N ILE A 59 -0.60 -5.05 -2.17
CA ILE A 59 -0.85 -6.07 -3.20
C ILE A 59 -2.35 -6.16 -3.52
N ASP A 60 -3.23 -6.14 -2.51
CA ASP A 60 -4.68 -6.19 -2.71
C ASP A 60 -5.20 -4.95 -3.47
N ILE A 61 -4.75 -3.76 -3.07
CA ILE A 61 -5.06 -2.50 -3.75
C ILE A 61 -4.60 -2.54 -5.21
N ASN A 62 -3.38 -3.01 -5.45
CA ASN A 62 -2.82 -3.06 -6.80
C ASN A 62 -3.60 -4.04 -7.69
N ARG A 63 -3.97 -5.22 -7.14
CA ARG A 63 -4.85 -6.18 -7.83
C ARG A 63 -6.21 -5.58 -8.16
N ARG A 64 -6.82 -4.82 -7.24
CA ARG A 64 -8.10 -4.13 -7.49
C ARG A 64 -7.97 -3.07 -8.56
N ALA A 65 -6.88 -2.30 -8.56
CA ALA A 65 -6.61 -1.27 -9.56
C ALA A 65 -6.48 -1.91 -10.95
N TYR A 66 -5.68 -2.97 -11.10
CA TYR A 66 -5.52 -3.67 -12.37
C TYR A 66 -6.83 -4.28 -12.89
N LYS A 67 -7.66 -4.87 -12.02
CA LYS A 67 -8.99 -5.36 -12.41
C LYS A 67 -9.89 -4.24 -12.94
N LYS A 68 -9.82 -3.04 -12.34
CA LYS A 68 -10.58 -1.87 -12.81
C LYS A 68 -10.04 -1.31 -14.13
N ILE A 69 -8.73 -1.30 -14.31
CA ILE A 69 -8.08 -0.90 -15.58
C ILE A 69 -8.47 -1.87 -16.70
N GLN A 70 -8.49 -3.18 -16.44
CA GLN A 70 -8.91 -4.17 -17.43
C GLN A 70 -10.37 -3.94 -17.87
N LYS A 71 -11.28 -3.69 -16.91
CA LYS A 71 -12.68 -3.33 -17.22
C LYS A 71 -12.81 -2.07 -18.08
N LEU A 72 -11.91 -1.10 -17.92
CA LEU A 72 -11.86 0.09 -18.78
C LEU A 72 -11.36 -0.21 -20.20
N GLY A 73 -10.50 -1.21 -20.38
CA GLY A 73 -10.01 -1.62 -21.70
C GLY A 73 -10.97 -2.52 -22.47
N GLU A 74 -11.90 -3.17 -21.77
CA GLU A 74 -12.96 -4.01 -22.35
C GLU A 74 -14.24 -3.22 -22.72
N LEU A 75 -14.37 -1.97 -22.25
CA LEU A 75 -15.47 -1.02 -22.52
C LEU A 75 -15.13 -0.06 -23.67
#